data_AF-A0A0C3JJ83-F1
#
_entry.id   AF-A0A0C3JJ83-F1
#
_cell.length_a   1.000
_cell.length_b   1.000
_cell.length_c   1.000
_cell.angle_alpha   90.00
_cell.angle_beta   90.00
_cell.angle_gamma   90.00
#
_symmetry.space_group_name_H-M   'P 1'
#
loop_
_entity.id
_entity.type
_entity.pdbx_description
1 polymer ?
#
loop_
_entity_poly.entity_id
_entity_poly.type
_entity_poly.pdbx_seq_one_letter_code
_entity_poly.pdbx_strand_id
1 'polypeptide(L)'
;TFDPDAIVSSNLPTQPAEYAIKKIEAFKFVHMWYFTREGLQEAACTVRCLEENDTLVITQAGEGNVMLCMANSLTASRNARPYHNLTFTEYMYAKNHFLTCIENAGWGNQLVDAFNWFFHRIDNHCLQDRGKWGERALLHYASKVRQDWHDKAVQNQAYNIGIINEDLLADIRWDLDTRD
;
A
#
# COMPACT_ATOMS: atom_id res chain seq x y z
N THR A 1 -8.88 -12.26 -29.56
CA THR A 1 -9.89 -13.17 -30.11
C THR A 1 -11.05 -13.20 -29.15
N PHE A 2 -12.27 -12.98 -29.61
CA PHE A 2 -13.49 -13.07 -28.80
C PHE A 2 -13.79 -14.54 -28.51
N ASP A 3 -14.01 -14.88 -27.25
CA ASP A 3 -14.44 -16.22 -26.83
C ASP A 3 -15.95 -16.14 -26.48
N PRO A 4 -16.84 -16.75 -27.28
CA PRO A 4 -18.28 -16.72 -27.04
C PRO A 4 -18.73 -17.56 -25.84
N ASP A 5 -17.88 -18.47 -25.35
CA ASP A 5 -18.17 -19.37 -24.24
C ASP A 5 -17.55 -18.89 -22.91
N ALA A 6 -16.68 -17.87 -22.97
CA ALA A 6 -16.13 -17.23 -21.79
C ALA A 6 -17.20 -16.44 -21.03
N ILE A 7 -17.49 -16.88 -19.81
CA ILE A 7 -18.30 -16.11 -18.85
C ILE A 7 -17.42 -15.11 -18.09
N VAL A 8 -18.03 -14.02 -17.62
CA VAL A 8 -17.37 -13.08 -16.71
C VAL A 8 -16.76 -13.84 -15.52
N SER A 9 -15.50 -13.57 -15.20
CA SER A 9 -14.84 -14.22 -14.07
C SER A 9 -15.63 -13.96 -12.78
N SER A 10 -15.72 -14.94 -11.89
CA SER A 10 -16.50 -14.85 -10.65
C SER A 10 -16.06 -13.68 -9.74
N ASN A 11 -14.87 -13.15 -9.98
CA ASN A 11 -14.38 -11.91 -9.40
C ASN A 11 -13.83 -11.02 -10.52
N LEU A 12 -14.42 -9.86 -10.73
CA LEU A 12 -13.77 -8.80 -11.48
C LEU A 12 -12.56 -8.33 -10.66
N PRO A 13 -11.32 -8.38 -11.18
CA PRO A 13 -10.16 -7.95 -10.40
C PRO A 13 -10.33 -6.46 -10.06
N THR A 14 -10.51 -6.16 -8.78
CA THR A 14 -10.33 -4.80 -8.28
C THR A 14 -8.83 -4.60 -8.12
N GLN A 15 -8.19 -4.22 -9.22
CA GLN A 15 -6.76 -3.97 -9.25
C GLN A 15 -6.48 -2.59 -8.63
N PRO A 16 -5.47 -2.46 -7.75
CA PRO A 16 -5.00 -1.16 -7.30
C PRO A 16 -4.56 -0.29 -8.47
N ALA A 17 -4.51 1.02 -8.25
CA ALA A 17 -4.02 1.96 -9.25
C ALA A 17 -2.65 1.55 -9.79
N GLU A 18 -2.42 1.69 -11.10
CA GLU A 18 -1.16 1.33 -11.76
C GLU A 18 0.06 2.01 -11.08
N TYR A 19 -0.10 3.27 -10.69
CA TYR A 19 0.86 3.99 -9.84
C TYR A 19 1.32 3.20 -8.60
N ALA A 20 0.39 2.60 -7.86
CA ALA A 20 0.68 1.86 -6.65
C ALA A 20 1.44 0.56 -6.96
N ILE A 21 1.06 -0.12 -8.05
CA ILE A 21 1.71 -1.34 -8.51
C ILE A 21 3.14 -1.05 -8.95
N LYS A 22 3.36 -0.02 -9.78
CA LYS A 22 4.69 0.40 -10.24
C LYS A 22 5.61 0.78 -9.07
N LYS A 23 5.05 1.35 -8.00
CA LYS A 23 5.81 1.60 -6.77
C LYS A 23 6.19 0.32 -6.04
N ILE A 24 5.28 -0.65 -5.92
CA ILE A 24 5.57 -1.95 -5.32
C ILE A 24 6.65 -2.68 -6.12
N GLU A 25 6.54 -2.75 -7.45
CA GLU A 25 7.54 -3.37 -8.32
C GLU A 25 8.93 -2.73 -8.13
N ALA A 26 8.98 -1.42 -7.88
CA ALA A 26 10.21 -0.68 -7.62
C ALA A 26 10.67 -0.67 -6.16
N PHE A 27 10.05 -1.46 -5.27
CA PHE A 27 10.31 -1.46 -3.82
C PHE A 27 10.19 -0.07 -3.16
N LYS A 28 9.37 0.82 -3.73
CA LYS A 28 9.14 2.18 -3.22
C LYS A 28 7.94 2.22 -2.29
N PHE A 29 8.00 3.16 -1.34
CA PHE A 29 6.89 3.40 -0.42
C PHE A 29 5.61 3.82 -1.15
N VAL A 30 4.51 3.18 -0.78
CA VAL A 30 3.15 3.44 -1.25
C VAL A 30 2.20 3.56 -0.06
N HIS A 31 1.23 4.48 -0.15
CA HIS A 31 0.22 4.65 0.90
C HIS A 31 -0.78 3.49 0.92
N MET A 32 -1.20 3.04 2.11
CA MET A 32 -2.18 1.94 2.23
C MET A 32 -3.55 2.30 1.66
N TRP A 33 -3.87 3.59 1.53
CA TRP A 33 -5.11 4.06 0.95
C TRP A 33 -5.37 3.49 -0.47
N TYR A 34 -4.32 3.27 -1.27
CA TYR A 34 -4.47 2.67 -2.61
C TYR A 34 -5.03 1.25 -2.62
N PHE A 35 -4.98 0.58 -1.47
CA PHE A 35 -5.43 -0.80 -1.28
C PHE A 35 -6.73 -0.86 -0.46
N THR A 36 -7.31 0.29 -0.07
CA THR A 36 -8.63 0.34 0.56
C THR A 36 -9.72 0.18 -0.48
N ARG A 37 -10.96 -0.10 -0.04
CA ARG A 37 -12.11 -0.17 -0.94
C ARG A 37 -12.28 1.09 -1.77
N GLU A 38 -12.07 2.26 -1.15
CA GLU A 38 -12.14 3.56 -1.82
C GLU A 38 -11.05 3.70 -2.89
N GLY A 39 -9.80 3.39 -2.56
CA GLY A 39 -8.69 3.46 -3.51
C GLY A 39 -8.85 2.48 -4.68
N LEU A 40 -9.36 1.28 -4.42
CA LEU A 40 -9.67 0.28 -5.46
C LEU A 40 -10.82 0.72 -6.36
N GLN A 41 -11.87 1.33 -5.80
CA GLN A 41 -12.98 1.89 -6.57
C GLN A 41 -12.52 3.06 -7.42
N GLU A 42 -11.69 3.94 -6.89
CA GLU A 42 -11.11 5.04 -7.67
C GLU A 42 -10.26 4.54 -8.83
N ALA A 43 -9.42 3.52 -8.59
CA ALA A 43 -8.64 2.90 -9.66
C ALA A 43 -9.54 2.33 -10.76
N ALA A 44 -10.61 1.61 -10.39
CA ALA A 44 -11.57 1.08 -11.35
C ALA A 44 -12.32 2.18 -12.13
N CYS A 45 -12.72 3.26 -11.47
CA CYS A 45 -13.35 4.41 -12.13
C CYS A 45 -12.36 5.12 -13.06
N THR A 46 -11.11 5.26 -12.65
CA THR A 46 -10.05 5.87 -13.47
C THR A 46 -9.87 5.08 -14.75
N VAL A 47 -9.71 3.75 -14.67
CA VAL A 47 -9.61 2.88 -15.86
C VAL A 47 -10.81 3.04 -16.79
N ARG A 48 -12.04 3.12 -16.25
CA ARG A 48 -13.25 3.32 -17.05
C ARG A 48 -13.33 4.69 -17.73
N CYS A 49 -12.96 5.76 -17.02
CA CYS A 49 -12.92 7.11 -17.59
C CYS A 49 -11.75 7.32 -18.57
N LEU A 50 -10.70 6.49 -18.46
CA LEU A 50 -9.55 6.49 -19.37
C LEU A 50 -9.91 6.01 -20.78
N GLU A 51 -10.93 5.17 -20.94
CA GLU A 51 -11.44 4.75 -22.25
C GLU A 51 -12.07 5.92 -23.04
N GLU A 52 -12.31 7.07 -22.39
CA GLU A 52 -12.95 8.24 -23.00
C GLU A 52 -11.97 9.41 -23.29
N ASN A 53 -10.72 9.40 -22.77
CA ASN A 53 -9.74 10.49 -22.96
C ASN A 53 -8.31 9.97 -23.25
N ASP A 54 -7.92 9.97 -24.53
CA ASP A 54 -6.67 9.42 -25.09
C ASP A 54 -5.41 10.28 -24.87
N THR A 55 -5.04 10.61 -23.61
CA THR A 55 -3.75 11.30 -23.36
C THR A 55 -2.67 10.31 -22.90
N LEU A 56 -1.78 9.95 -23.84
CA LEU A 56 -0.61 9.11 -23.59
C LEU A 56 0.62 9.95 -23.21
N VAL A 57 1.40 9.47 -22.26
CA VAL A 57 2.69 10.00 -21.82
C VAL A 57 3.77 8.95 -22.08
N ILE A 58 4.90 9.40 -22.64
CA ILE A 58 6.09 8.57 -22.83
C ILE A 58 6.88 8.59 -21.52
N THR A 59 7.12 7.43 -20.92
CA THR A 59 7.92 7.28 -19.70
C THR A 59 9.09 6.33 -19.90
N GLN A 60 10.19 6.53 -19.17
CA GLN A 60 11.39 5.70 -19.32
C GLN A 60 11.23 4.38 -18.55
N ALA A 61 11.38 3.26 -19.25
CA ALA A 61 11.17 1.90 -18.75
C ALA A 61 12.50 1.14 -18.49
N GLY A 62 13.54 1.86 -18.06
CA GLY A 62 14.90 1.32 -17.86
C GLY A 62 15.87 1.66 -19.00
N GLU A 63 17.09 1.12 -18.95
CA GLU A 63 18.20 1.43 -19.88
C GLU A 63 17.75 1.45 -21.35
N GLY A 64 17.64 2.64 -21.91
CA GLY A 64 17.31 2.90 -23.32
C GLY A 64 15.86 2.67 -23.74
N ASN A 65 14.99 2.15 -22.88
CA ASN A 65 13.61 1.80 -23.23
C ASN A 65 12.62 2.89 -22.80
N VAL A 66 11.62 3.13 -23.64
CA VAL A 66 10.49 4.03 -23.36
C VAL A 66 9.20 3.25 -23.50
N MET A 67 8.27 3.48 -22.57
CA MET A 67 6.95 2.88 -22.52
C MET A 67 5.89 3.97 -22.61
N LEU A 68 4.85 3.71 -23.40
CA LEU A 68 3.67 4.56 -23.45
C LEU A 68 2.76 4.17 -22.29
N CYS A 69 2.50 5.13 -21.41
CA CYS A 69 1.56 4.98 -20.30
C CYS A 69 0.57 6.12 -20.34
N MET A 70 -0.60 5.96 -19.76
CA MET A 70 -1.59 7.02 -19.76
C MET A 70 -1.23 8.09 -18.71
N ALA A 71 -1.45 9.37 -19.04
CA ALA A 71 -0.95 10.51 -18.25
C ALA A 71 -1.39 10.49 -16.77
N ASN A 72 -2.58 9.97 -16.52
CA ASN A 72 -3.26 9.92 -15.23
C ASN A 72 -3.03 8.61 -14.45
N SER A 73 -2.58 7.52 -15.09
CA SER A 73 -2.38 6.23 -14.41
C SER A 73 -1.11 6.18 -13.55
N LEU A 74 -0.14 7.07 -13.85
CA LEU A 74 1.16 7.14 -13.19
C LEU A 74 1.31 8.26 -12.17
N THR A 75 0.28 9.08 -11.97
CA THR A 75 0.31 10.16 -10.98
C THR A 75 -0.31 9.74 -9.66
N ALA A 76 0.21 10.27 -8.55
CA ALA A 76 -0.42 10.06 -7.25
C ALA A 76 -1.84 10.63 -7.24
N SER A 77 -2.77 9.94 -6.59
CA SER A 77 -4.14 10.43 -6.44
C SER A 77 -4.17 11.59 -5.48
N ARG A 78 -4.98 12.62 -5.79
CA ARG A 78 -5.28 13.71 -4.86
C ARG A 78 -6.04 13.24 -3.63
N ASN A 79 -6.73 12.10 -3.74
CA ASN A 79 -7.48 11.47 -2.66
C ASN A 79 -6.62 10.55 -1.81
N ALA A 80 -5.37 10.27 -2.21
CA ALA A 80 -4.45 9.45 -1.43
C ALA A 80 -4.21 10.08 -0.06
N ARG A 81 -4.85 9.50 0.96
CA ARG A 81 -4.76 10.02 2.32
C ARG A 81 -3.49 9.49 3.00
N PRO A 82 -2.81 10.34 3.79
CA PRO A 82 -1.83 9.86 4.74
C PRO A 82 -2.45 8.84 5.69
N TYR A 83 -1.63 7.94 6.20
CA TYR A 83 -2.03 6.83 7.05
C TYR A 83 -2.82 7.24 8.30
N HIS A 84 -2.53 8.43 8.86
CA HIS A 84 -3.21 8.95 10.05
C HIS A 84 -4.68 9.35 9.81
N ASN A 85 -5.14 9.35 8.56
CA ASN A 85 -6.53 9.61 8.19
C ASN A 85 -7.29 8.34 7.79
N LEU A 86 -6.64 7.17 7.83
CA LEU A 86 -7.32 5.87 7.70
C LEU A 86 -7.79 5.39 9.06
N THR A 87 -8.97 4.77 9.11
CA THR A 87 -9.40 3.99 10.27
C THR A 87 -8.61 2.70 10.37
N PHE A 88 -8.56 2.12 11.57
CA PHE A 88 -7.88 0.84 11.80
C PHE A 88 -8.46 -0.27 10.92
N THR A 89 -9.80 -0.31 10.79
CA THR A 89 -10.52 -1.25 9.93
C THR A 89 -10.13 -1.11 8.45
N GLU A 90 -10.06 0.12 7.93
CA GLU A 90 -9.63 0.34 6.54
C GLU A 90 -8.19 -0.09 6.31
N TYR A 91 -7.31 0.16 7.28
CA TYR A 91 -5.92 -0.28 7.21
C TYR A 91 -5.81 -1.82 7.20
N MET A 92 -6.56 -2.50 8.07
CA MET A 92 -6.58 -3.96 8.12
C MET A 92 -7.27 -4.61 6.93
N TYR A 93 -8.20 -3.90 6.27
CA TYR A 93 -8.70 -4.32 4.97
C TYR A 93 -7.61 -4.19 3.90
N ALA A 94 -6.94 -3.04 3.85
CA ALA A 94 -5.92 -2.72 2.86
C ALA A 94 -4.70 -3.66 2.93
N LYS A 95 -4.35 -4.19 4.12
CA LYS A 95 -3.19 -5.09 4.30
C LYS A 95 -3.26 -6.31 3.39
N ASN A 96 -4.44 -6.89 3.21
CA ASN A 96 -4.60 -8.13 2.45
C ASN A 96 -4.28 -7.89 0.97
N HIS A 97 -4.82 -6.80 0.41
CA HIS A 97 -4.51 -6.39 -0.96
C HIS A 97 -3.03 -6.02 -1.13
N PHE A 98 -2.45 -5.31 -0.17
CA PHE A 98 -1.01 -5.00 -0.20
C PHE A 98 -0.14 -6.26 -0.19
N LEU A 99 -0.44 -7.23 0.68
CA LEU A 99 0.30 -8.51 0.78
C LEU A 99 0.24 -9.29 -0.54
N THR A 100 -0.94 -9.40 -1.15
CA THR A 100 -1.10 -10.03 -2.47
C THR A 100 -0.30 -9.29 -3.55
N CYS A 101 -0.25 -7.95 -3.51
CA CYS A 101 0.52 -7.19 -4.49
C CYS A 101 2.03 -7.41 -4.35
N ILE A 102 2.58 -7.45 -3.14
CA ILE A 102 4.03 -7.69 -2.95
C ILE A 102 4.42 -9.13 -3.31
N GLU A 103 3.52 -10.10 -3.07
CA GLU A 103 3.69 -11.49 -3.48
C GLU A 103 3.72 -11.61 -5.01
N ASN A 104 2.73 -11.02 -5.70
CA ASN A 104 2.66 -10.99 -7.16
C ASN A 104 3.83 -10.23 -7.81
N ALA A 105 4.38 -9.22 -7.12
CA ALA A 105 5.55 -8.47 -7.56
C ALA A 105 6.88 -9.22 -7.33
N GLY A 106 6.84 -10.42 -6.73
CA GLY A 106 8.02 -11.27 -6.56
C GLY A 106 8.99 -10.79 -5.49
N TRP A 107 8.50 -10.13 -4.42
CA TRP A 107 9.34 -9.65 -3.32
C TRP A 107 10.08 -10.75 -2.53
N GLY A 108 9.75 -12.02 -2.79
CA GLY A 108 10.35 -13.19 -2.16
C GLY A 108 9.69 -13.57 -0.84
N ASN A 109 9.53 -14.88 -0.62
CA ASN A 109 8.73 -15.43 0.48
C ASN A 109 9.15 -14.92 1.86
N GLN A 110 10.46 -14.84 2.13
CA GLN A 110 10.96 -14.35 3.42
C GLN A 110 10.53 -12.91 3.71
N LEU A 111 10.51 -12.04 2.69
CA LEU A 111 10.11 -10.65 2.86
C LEU A 111 8.59 -10.52 3.00
N VAL A 112 7.83 -11.27 2.20
CA VAL A 112 6.37 -11.36 2.31
C VAL A 112 5.96 -11.84 3.71
N ASP A 113 6.63 -12.88 4.23
CA ASP A 113 6.41 -13.40 5.58
C ASP A 113 6.73 -12.35 6.66
N ALA A 114 7.81 -11.58 6.52
CA ALA A 114 8.14 -10.52 7.45
C ALA A 114 7.06 -9.43 7.51
N PHE A 115 6.54 -9.01 6.35
CA PHE A 115 5.40 -8.08 6.27
C PHE A 115 4.12 -8.69 6.85
N ASN A 116 3.85 -9.97 6.59
CA ASN A 116 2.70 -10.67 7.16
C ASN A 116 2.76 -10.68 8.69
N TRP A 117 3.91 -11.02 9.27
CA TRP A 117 4.13 -10.97 10.72
C TRP A 117 3.99 -9.57 11.30
N PHE A 118 4.50 -8.55 10.60
CA PHE A 118 4.34 -7.16 10.99
C PHE A 118 2.85 -6.80 11.13
N PHE A 119 2.06 -7.03 10.08
CA PHE A 119 0.64 -6.73 10.12
C PHE A 119 -0.11 -7.57 11.16
N HIS A 120 0.22 -8.85 11.29
CA HIS A 120 -0.37 -9.73 12.30
C HIS A 120 -0.13 -9.21 13.72
N ARG A 121 1.08 -8.74 14.03
CA ARG A 121 1.42 -8.21 15.36
C ARG A 121 0.75 -6.88 15.65
N ILE A 122 0.64 -5.99 14.66
CA ILE A 122 -0.16 -4.75 14.80
C ILE A 122 -1.64 -5.09 15.06
N ASP A 123 -2.17 -6.09 14.35
CA ASP A 123 -3.55 -6.55 14.45
C ASP A 123 -3.86 -7.34 15.74
N ASN A 124 -2.85 -7.75 16.50
CA ASN A 124 -3.03 -8.48 17.76
C ASN A 124 -2.32 -7.78 18.94
N HIS A 125 -1.96 -6.51 18.77
CA HIS A 125 -1.24 -5.76 19.80
C HIS A 125 -2.15 -5.41 20.98
N CYS A 126 -1.63 -5.45 22.21
CA CYS A 126 -2.36 -5.10 23.43
C CYS A 126 -2.88 -3.65 23.47
N LEU A 127 -2.38 -2.79 22.58
CA LEU A 127 -2.86 -1.40 22.46
C LEU A 127 -4.26 -1.34 21.84
N GLN A 128 -4.73 -2.38 21.16
CA GLN A 128 -6.12 -2.42 20.69
C GLN A 128 -7.12 -2.37 21.84
N ASP A 129 -6.78 -2.91 23.01
CA ASP A 129 -7.61 -2.83 24.21
C ASP A 129 -7.76 -1.40 24.75
N ARG A 130 -7.00 -0.44 24.20
CA ARG A 130 -7.08 1.00 24.51
C ARG A 130 -7.99 1.76 23.54
N GLY A 131 -8.74 1.07 22.68
CA GLY A 131 -9.68 1.65 21.74
C GLY A 131 -9.02 2.58 20.71
N LYS A 132 -9.76 3.59 20.25
CA LYS A 132 -9.36 4.50 19.15
C LYS A 132 -7.99 5.15 19.34
N TRP A 133 -7.62 5.43 20.59
CA TRP A 133 -6.33 6.04 20.89
C TRP A 133 -5.17 5.04 20.66
N GLY A 134 -5.34 3.78 21.08
CA GLY A 134 -4.33 2.75 20.86
C GLY A 134 -4.24 2.34 19.39
N GLU A 135 -5.37 2.25 18.71
CA GLU A 135 -5.43 2.10 17.25
C GLU A 135 -4.66 3.21 16.52
N ARG A 136 -4.86 4.48 16.92
CA ARG A 136 -4.12 5.62 16.35
C ARG A 136 -2.62 5.45 16.55
N ALA A 137 -2.15 5.13 17.76
CA ALA A 137 -0.72 4.92 18.01
C ALA A 137 -0.13 3.81 17.13
N LEU A 138 -0.84 2.68 17.00
CA LEU A 138 -0.45 1.57 16.15
C LEU A 138 -0.38 1.95 14.67
N LEU A 139 -1.35 2.70 14.15
CA LEU A 139 -1.34 3.17 12.75
C LEU A 139 -0.20 4.16 12.48
N HIS A 140 0.08 5.05 13.42
CA HIS A 140 1.21 5.98 13.33
C HIS A 140 2.55 5.23 13.32
N TYR A 141 2.73 4.27 14.22
CA TYR A 141 3.90 3.39 14.23
C TYR A 141 4.02 2.64 12.91
N ALA A 142 2.95 1.99 12.46
CA ALA A 142 3.00 1.16 11.28
C ALA A 142 3.32 1.98 10.01
N SER A 143 2.81 3.21 9.91
CA SER A 143 3.14 4.16 8.85
C SER A 143 4.61 4.56 8.88
N LYS A 144 5.13 4.99 10.03
CA LYS A 144 6.52 5.45 10.17
C LYS A 144 7.51 4.34 9.87
N VAL A 145 7.28 3.15 10.42
CA VAL A 145 8.16 1.98 10.24
C VAL A 145 8.16 1.51 8.79
N ARG A 146 7.01 1.44 8.12
CA ARG A 146 6.98 1.12 6.67
C ARG A 146 7.78 2.11 5.84
N GLN A 147 7.63 3.40 6.12
CA GLN A 147 8.35 4.44 5.38
C GLN A 147 9.86 4.31 5.59
N ASP A 148 10.32 4.26 6.85
CA ASP A 148 11.73 4.07 7.20
C ASP A 148 12.30 2.77 6.62
N TRP A 149 11.53 1.68 6.64
CA TRP A 149 11.93 0.41 6.05
C TRP A 149 12.21 0.55 4.55
N HIS A 150 11.32 1.21 3.81
CA HIS A 150 11.51 1.48 2.39
C HIS A 150 12.73 2.38 2.11
N ASP A 151 12.93 3.43 2.92
CA ASP A 151 14.08 4.33 2.78
C ASP A 151 15.41 3.58 3.01
N LYS A 152 15.45 2.66 3.98
CA LYS A 152 16.61 1.80 4.23
C LYS A 152 16.77 0.69 3.20
N ALA A 153 15.70 0.19 2.60
CA ALA A 153 15.76 -0.81 1.54
C ALA A 153 16.53 -0.30 0.32
N VAL A 154 16.37 0.98 -0.04
CA VAL A 154 17.16 1.62 -1.13
C VAL A 154 18.66 1.58 -0.85
N GLN A 155 19.06 1.57 0.43
CA GLN A 155 20.46 1.54 0.87
C GLN A 155 20.95 0.11 1.18
N ASN A 156 20.14 -0.91 0.88
CA ASN A 156 20.41 -2.31 1.25
C ASN A 156 20.59 -2.52 2.77
N GLN A 157 19.88 -1.73 3.58
CA GLN A 157 19.89 -1.74 5.04
C GLN A 157 18.52 -2.09 5.63
N ALA A 158 17.64 -2.68 4.81
CA ALA A 158 16.32 -3.12 5.27
C ALA A 158 16.46 -4.12 6.43
N TYR A 159 15.67 -3.92 7.47
CA TYR A 159 15.63 -4.77 8.66
C TYR A 159 14.38 -5.67 8.64
N ASN A 160 14.29 -6.59 9.60
CA ASN A 160 13.09 -7.41 9.76
C ASN A 160 11.94 -6.54 10.29
N ILE A 161 11.05 -6.09 9.39
CA ILE A 161 9.90 -5.27 9.73
C ILE A 161 8.89 -6.00 10.64
N GLY A 162 8.91 -7.33 10.67
CA GLY A 162 8.04 -8.15 11.50
C GLY A 162 8.25 -7.97 13.00
N ILE A 163 9.36 -7.37 13.45
CA ILE A 163 9.65 -7.14 14.87
C ILE A 163 9.12 -5.76 15.29
N ILE A 164 8.21 -5.74 16.27
CA ILE A 164 7.71 -4.48 16.84
C ILE A 164 8.76 -3.94 17.80
N ASN A 165 9.17 -2.69 17.58
CA ASN A 165 10.02 -1.94 18.48
C ASN A 165 9.11 -1.22 19.49
N GLU A 166 8.97 -1.83 20.67
CA GLU A 166 8.11 -1.32 21.74
C GLU A 166 8.57 0.06 22.26
N ASP A 167 9.86 0.34 22.26
CA ASP A 167 10.40 1.64 22.70
C ASP A 167 9.96 2.75 21.72
N LEU A 168 10.13 2.52 20.42
CA LEU A 168 9.67 3.46 19.39
C LEU A 168 8.15 3.63 19.41
N LEU A 169 7.40 2.55 19.66
CA LEU A 169 5.94 2.62 19.79
C LEU A 169 5.53 3.44 21.01
N ALA A 170 6.23 3.30 22.14
CA ALA A 170 6.03 4.08 23.36
C ALA A 170 6.36 5.57 23.14
N ASP A 171 7.41 5.88 22.40
CA ASP A 171 7.77 7.26 22.05
C ASP A 171 6.69 7.91 21.16
N ILE A 172 6.23 7.19 20.13
CA ILE A 172 5.15 7.68 19.25
C ILE A 172 3.87 7.92 20.03
N ARG A 173 3.57 7.01 20.96
CA ARG A 173 2.43 7.13 21.86
C ARG A 173 2.53 8.42 22.69
N TRP A 174 3.67 8.66 23.32
CA TRP A 174 3.89 9.84 24.16
C TRP A 174 3.83 11.14 23.35
N ASP A 175 4.38 11.14 22.14
CA ASP A 175 4.28 12.26 21.20
C ASP A 175 2.84 12.59 20.79
N LEU A 176 1.96 11.59 20.71
CA LEU A 176 0.54 11.80 20.42
C LEU A 176 -0.19 12.37 21.64
N ASP A 177 0.14 11.89 22.84
CA ASP A 177 -0.45 12.37 24.10
C ASP A 177 -0.12 13.84 24.42
N THR A 178 1.04 14.34 23.95
CA THR A 178 1.47 15.73 24.18
C THR A 178 0.95 16.74 23.16
N ARG A 179 0.31 16.27 22.08
CA ARG A 179 -0.18 17.11 20.98
C ARG A 179 -1.71 17.28 20.94
N ASP A 180 -2.43 16.52 21.75
CA ASP A 180 -3.87 16.69 22.03
C ASP A 180 -4.08 17.66 23.21
#